data_AF-A0A5J4Q083-F1
#
_entry.id   AF-A0A5J4Q083-F1
#
_cell.length_a   1.000
_cell.length_b   1.000
_cell.length_c   1.000
_cell.angle_alpha   90.00
_cell.angle_beta   90.00
_cell.angle_gamma   90.00
#
_symmetry.space_group_name_H-M   'P 1'
#
loop_
_entity.id
_entity.type
_entity.pdbx_description
1 polymer ?
#
loop_
_entity_poly.entity_id
_entity_poly.type
_entity_poly.pdbx_seq_one_letter_code
_entity_poly.pdbx_strand_id
1 'polypeptide(L)'
;MDAIQLYLDLIKEVIAANDNQIYEYILNWISFIIQHPGIKSRVAIVIRGVQGTGKNTFTDVLCDLMAGYSAKNITDIEEITGNFNAVIENKSLIVLNELKNFTEQRALNSNALKSVITDDVQRINEKFIARRDSQNVANLIFISNNYCPVKIEATDRRYL
;
A
#
# COMPACT_ATOMS: atom_id res chain seq x y z
N MET A 1 -26.81 9.54 4.97
CA MET A 1 -25.36 9.29 4.85
C MET A 1 -24.92 8.11 5.73
N ASP A 2 -25.86 7.46 6.42
CA ASP A 2 -25.58 6.52 7.52
C ASP A 2 -25.01 5.16 7.08
N ALA A 3 -25.20 4.78 5.81
CA ALA A 3 -24.79 3.46 5.31
C ALA A 3 -23.27 3.19 5.38
N ILE A 4 -22.44 4.24 5.32
CA ILE A 4 -20.98 4.14 5.40
C ILE A 4 -20.41 4.71 6.70
N GLN A 5 -21.26 5.16 7.63
CA GLN A 5 -20.80 5.85 8.84
C GLN A 5 -19.84 4.97 9.66
N LEU A 6 -20.16 3.69 9.82
CA LEU A 6 -19.29 2.72 10.51
C LEU A 6 -17.89 2.62 9.87
N TYR A 7 -17.80 2.76 8.55
CA TYR A 7 -16.52 2.74 7.85
C TYR A 7 -15.74 4.04 8.06
N LEU A 8 -16.43 5.18 8.04
CA LEU A 8 -15.83 6.48 8.34
C LEU A 8 -15.33 6.55 9.80
N ASP A 9 -16.12 6.03 10.74
CA ASP A 9 -15.75 5.94 12.16
C ASP A 9 -14.54 5.03 12.35
N LEU A 10 -14.48 3.87 11.67
CA LEU A 10 -13.30 3.01 11.67
C LEU A 10 -12.04 3.76 11.20
N ILE A 11 -12.13 4.51 10.08
CA ILE A 11 -11.00 5.29 9.59
C ILE A 11 -10.61 6.36 10.62
N LYS A 12 -11.59 7.06 11.19
CA LYS A 12 -11.36 8.17 12.12
C LYS A 12 -10.73 7.71 13.43
N GLU A 13 -11.34 6.72 14.07
CA GLU A 13 -11.00 6.31 15.43
C GLU A 13 -9.80 5.37 15.44
N VAL A 14 -9.75 4.40 14.51
CA VAL A 14 -8.73 3.35 14.50
C VAL A 14 -7.54 3.73 13.62
N ILE A 15 -7.79 4.08 12.36
CA ILE A 15 -6.69 4.27 11.40
C ILE A 15 -5.98 5.61 11.61
N ALA A 16 -6.75 6.68 11.79
CA ALA A 16 -6.22 8.02 12.04
C ALA A 16 -5.98 8.32 13.53
N ALA A 17 -6.29 7.38 14.45
CA ALA A 17 -6.14 7.56 15.89
C ALA A 17 -6.78 8.87 16.41
N ASN A 18 -7.96 9.23 15.89
CA ASN A 18 -8.66 10.49 16.15
C ASN A 18 -7.98 11.78 15.66
N ASP A 19 -6.85 11.70 14.96
CA ASP A 19 -6.23 12.86 14.32
C ASP A 19 -7.09 13.33 13.13
N ASN A 20 -7.49 14.60 13.11
CA ASN A 20 -8.34 15.16 12.04
C ASN A 20 -7.56 15.35 10.72
N GLN A 21 -6.28 15.72 10.79
CA GLN A 21 -5.48 15.95 9.60
C GLN A 21 -5.16 14.63 8.89
N ILE A 22 -4.81 13.59 9.64
CA ILE A 22 -4.56 12.26 9.10
C ILE A 22 -5.85 11.66 8.52
N TYR A 23 -6.98 11.80 9.23
CA TYR A 23 -8.28 11.34 8.76
C TYR A 23 -8.64 11.95 7.40
N GLU A 24 -8.60 13.28 7.29
CA GLU A 24 -8.86 13.99 6.04
C GLU A 24 -7.88 13.60 4.94
N TYR A 25 -6.60 13.41 5.27
CA TYR A 25 -5.61 12.96 4.29
C TYR A 25 -5.97 11.58 3.74
N ILE A 26 -6.31 10.62 4.60
CA ILE A 26 -6.68 9.26 4.19
C ILE A 26 -7.91 9.30 3.29
N LEU A 27 -8.94 10.07 3.64
CA LEU A 27 -10.14 10.21 2.80
C LEU A 27 -9.82 10.82 1.44
N ASN A 28 -9.00 11.87 1.40
CA ASN A 28 -8.57 12.49 0.15
C ASN A 28 -7.71 11.54 -0.70
N TRP A 29 -6.85 10.75 -0.08
CA TRP A 29 -6.05 9.75 -0.77
C TRP A 29 -6.93 8.64 -1.37
N ILE A 30 -7.90 8.11 -0.61
CA ILE A 30 -8.87 7.11 -1.08
C ILE A 30 -9.68 7.69 -2.26
N SER A 31 -10.19 8.91 -2.09
CA SER A 31 -10.92 9.64 -3.13
C SER A 31 -10.08 9.77 -4.40
N PHE A 32 -8.82 10.17 -4.28
CA PHE A 32 -7.90 10.33 -5.40
C PHE A 32 -7.68 9.03 -6.18
N ILE A 33 -7.34 7.93 -5.50
CA ILE A 33 -7.03 6.66 -6.18
C ILE A 33 -8.26 6.03 -6.86
N ILE A 34 -9.47 6.31 -6.37
CA ILE A 34 -10.73 5.84 -6.96
C ILE A 34 -11.14 6.71 -8.16
N GLN A 35 -11.06 8.04 -8.01
CA GLN A 35 -11.52 8.98 -9.04
C GLN A 35 -10.53 9.13 -10.19
N HIS A 36 -9.24 8.86 -9.96
CA HIS A 36 -8.17 8.96 -10.95
C HIS A 36 -7.49 7.60 -11.20
N PRO A 37 -8.23 6.61 -11.71
CA PRO A 37 -7.65 5.30 -12.02
C PRO A 37 -6.52 5.47 -13.04
N GLY A 38 -5.40 4.78 -12.78
CA GLY A 38 -4.21 4.87 -13.62
C GLY A 38 -3.22 5.98 -13.21
N ILE A 39 -3.55 6.82 -12.23
CA ILE A 39 -2.62 7.83 -11.69
C ILE A 39 -2.11 7.37 -10.32
N LYS A 40 -0.80 7.33 -10.15
CA LYS A 40 -0.17 7.02 -8.86
C LYS A 40 -0.27 8.22 -7.93
N SER A 41 -0.66 7.98 -6.68
CA SER A 41 -0.55 8.98 -5.60
C SER A 41 0.90 9.31 -5.25
N ARG A 42 1.84 8.41 -5.58
CA ARG A 42 3.27 8.48 -5.19
C ARG A 42 3.50 8.50 -3.68
N VAL A 43 2.49 8.10 -2.93
CA VAL A 43 2.50 7.99 -1.47
C VAL A 43 1.98 6.62 -1.08
N ALA A 44 2.63 5.99 -0.11
CA ALA A 44 2.17 4.80 0.54
C ALA A 44 1.66 5.11 1.95
N ILE A 45 0.53 4.49 2.32
CA ILE A 45 -0.03 4.61 3.68
C ILE A 45 0.58 3.52 4.56
N VAL A 46 1.09 3.88 5.74
CA VAL A 46 1.64 2.92 6.71
C VAL A 46 0.78 2.87 7.97
N ILE A 47 0.04 1.78 8.14
CA ILE A 47 -0.85 1.57 9.28
C ILE A 47 -0.15 0.68 10.32
N ARG A 48 0.03 1.24 11.53
CA ARG A 48 0.65 0.55 12.66
C ARG A 48 -0.37 0.35 13.78
N GLY A 49 -0.22 -0.74 14.53
CA GLY A 49 -1.04 -0.99 15.72
C GLY A 49 -1.04 -2.46 16.10
N VAL A 50 -1.75 -2.82 17.15
CA VAL A 50 -1.91 -4.24 17.55
C VAL A 50 -2.78 -4.98 16.53
N GLN A 51 -2.53 -6.28 16.34
CA GLN A 51 -3.40 -7.13 15.51
C GLN A 51 -4.82 -7.19 16.10
N GLY A 52 -5.83 -7.43 15.27
CA GLY A 52 -7.22 -7.54 15.72
C GLY A 52 -7.91 -6.20 16.01
N THR A 53 -7.33 -5.07 15.61
CA THR A 53 -7.88 -3.72 15.81
C THR A 53 -8.79 -3.22 14.67
N GLY A 54 -9.00 -4.02 13.61
CA GLY A 54 -9.82 -3.62 12.45
C GLY A 54 -9.04 -3.05 11.27
N LYS A 55 -7.69 -3.05 11.30
CA LYS A 55 -6.84 -2.61 10.19
C LYS A 55 -7.08 -3.39 8.89
N ASN A 56 -7.30 -4.70 8.99
CA ASN A 56 -7.62 -5.52 7.82
C ASN A 56 -9.01 -5.16 7.27
N THR A 57 -10.00 -4.93 8.14
CA THR A 57 -11.34 -4.48 7.72
C THR A 57 -11.27 -3.21 6.88
N PHE A 58 -10.43 -2.24 7.27
CA PHE A 58 -10.21 -1.03 6.49
C PHE A 58 -9.71 -1.33 5.06
N THR A 59 -8.70 -2.18 4.93
CA THR A 59 -8.10 -2.51 3.63
C THR A 59 -8.90 -3.49 2.80
N ASP A 60 -9.64 -4.41 3.43
CA ASP A 60 -10.45 -5.42 2.78
C ASP A 60 -11.60 -4.75 2.01
N VAL A 61 -12.26 -3.76 2.63
CA VAL A 61 -13.30 -2.95 1.97
C VAL A 61 -12.76 -2.24 0.73
N LEU A 62 -11.56 -1.64 0.79
CA LEU A 62 -10.94 -1.00 -0.37
C LEU A 62 -10.56 -2.01 -1.46
N CYS A 63 -10.04 -3.17 -1.06
CA CYS A 63 -9.70 -4.23 -2.01
C CYS A 63 -10.94 -4.76 -2.72
N ASP A 64 -12.05 -4.94 -2.01
CA ASP A 64 -13.30 -5.41 -2.57
C ASP A 64 -13.93 -4.37 -3.49
N LEU A 65 -13.83 -3.08 -3.16
CA LEU A 65 -14.25 -1.98 -4.05
C LEU A 65 -13.45 -1.97 -5.37
N MET A 66 -12.16 -2.33 -5.30
CA MET A 66 -11.24 -2.36 -6.43
C MET A 66 -11.01 -3.79 -6.96
N ALA A 67 -11.96 -4.70 -6.75
CA ALA A 67 -11.81 -6.11 -7.07
C ALA A 67 -11.30 -6.36 -8.51
N GLY A 68 -10.34 -7.26 -8.64
CA GLY A 68 -9.63 -7.54 -9.90
C GLY A 68 -8.41 -6.65 -10.15
N TYR A 69 -8.40 -5.44 -9.58
CA TYR A 69 -7.28 -4.49 -9.63
C TYR A 69 -6.60 -4.30 -8.27
N SER A 70 -7.04 -5.00 -7.24
CA SER A 70 -6.43 -5.04 -5.91
C SER A 70 -5.67 -6.34 -5.66
N ALA A 71 -4.59 -6.27 -4.91
CA ALA A 71 -3.89 -7.44 -4.36
C ALA A 71 -3.87 -7.34 -2.83
N LYS A 72 -4.62 -8.23 -2.17
CA LYS A 72 -4.69 -8.28 -0.71
C LYS A 72 -3.61 -9.19 -0.13
N ASN A 73 -3.12 -8.85 1.07
CA ASN A 73 -2.25 -9.69 1.90
C ASN A 73 -0.95 -10.18 1.24
N ILE A 74 -0.21 -9.28 0.58
CA ILE A 74 1.17 -9.58 0.20
C ILE A 74 2.02 -9.64 1.48
N THR A 75 2.49 -10.83 1.83
CA THR A 75 3.25 -11.06 3.08
C THR A 75 4.77 -11.06 2.89
N ASP A 76 5.23 -11.10 1.63
CA ASP A 76 6.62 -10.97 1.27
C ASP A 76 6.82 -9.78 0.32
N ILE A 77 7.63 -8.82 0.76
CA ILE A 77 7.97 -7.66 -0.03
C ILE A 77 8.75 -8.02 -1.30
N GLU A 78 9.43 -9.17 -1.33
CA GLU A 78 10.14 -9.63 -2.53
C GLU A 78 9.21 -9.98 -3.69
N GLU A 79 7.93 -10.22 -3.43
CA GLU A 79 6.94 -10.38 -4.51
C GLU A 79 6.76 -9.10 -5.33
N ILE A 80 7.08 -7.93 -4.76
CA ILE A 80 6.96 -6.63 -5.45
C ILE A 80 8.33 -5.99 -5.76
N THR A 81 9.35 -6.21 -4.94
CA THR A 81 10.68 -5.62 -5.15
C THR A 81 11.70 -6.60 -5.73
N GLY A 82 11.40 -7.88 -5.75
CA GLY A 82 12.33 -8.94 -6.14
C GLY A 82 12.39 -9.16 -7.65
N ASN A 83 13.13 -10.20 -8.03
CA ASN A 83 13.33 -10.54 -9.43
C ASN A 83 12.07 -11.01 -10.13
N PHE A 84 11.08 -11.58 -9.43
CA PHE A 84 9.83 -12.05 -10.03
C PHE A 84 8.67 -11.27 -9.43
N ASN A 85 8.14 -10.31 -10.19
CA ASN A 85 7.30 -9.22 -9.66
C ASN A 85 5.98 -9.03 -10.44
N ALA A 86 5.53 -10.10 -11.11
CA ALA A 86 4.30 -10.08 -11.91
C ALA A 86 3.04 -9.72 -11.10
N VAL A 87 3.06 -9.87 -9.77
CA VAL A 87 1.93 -9.55 -8.89
C VAL A 87 1.50 -8.09 -8.97
N ILE A 88 2.44 -7.18 -9.25
CA ILE A 88 2.16 -5.74 -9.34
C ILE A 88 1.43 -5.39 -10.64
N GLU A 89 1.59 -6.22 -11.68
CA GLU A 89 1.05 -5.93 -12.99
C GLU A 89 -0.50 -5.85 -12.93
N ASN A 90 -1.03 -4.80 -13.58
CA ASN A 90 -2.46 -4.50 -13.61
C ASN A 90 -3.09 -4.34 -12.20
N LYS A 91 -2.31 -3.92 -11.19
CA LYS A 91 -2.83 -3.58 -9.86
C LYS A 91 -2.81 -2.08 -9.63
N SER A 92 -3.93 -1.57 -9.14
CA SER A 92 -4.11 -0.18 -8.71
C SER A 92 -3.97 -0.03 -7.19
N LEU A 93 -4.19 -1.11 -6.42
CA LEU A 93 -4.01 -1.15 -4.97
C LEU A 93 -3.31 -2.45 -4.56
N ILE A 94 -2.28 -2.35 -3.72
CA ILE A 94 -1.59 -3.51 -3.15
C ILE A 94 -1.47 -3.29 -1.65
N VAL A 95 -1.93 -4.29 -0.89
CA VAL A 95 -1.88 -4.29 0.58
C VAL A 95 -0.80 -5.27 1.02
N LEU A 96 0.23 -4.74 1.67
CA LEU A 96 1.30 -5.51 2.26
C LEU A 96 1.01 -5.74 3.75
N ASN A 97 0.81 -6.99 4.15
CA ASN A 97 0.39 -7.34 5.50
C ASN A 97 1.43 -8.20 6.21
N GLU A 98 1.79 -7.84 7.45
CA GLU A 98 2.65 -8.64 8.33
C GLU A 98 3.92 -9.15 7.63
N LEU A 99 4.69 -8.22 7.05
CA LEU A 99 5.91 -8.51 6.30
C LEU A 99 6.89 -9.36 7.13
N LYS A 100 6.98 -10.65 6.80
CA LYS A 100 7.71 -11.66 7.59
C LYS A 100 9.23 -11.50 7.55
N ASN A 101 9.75 -10.82 6.53
CA ASN A 101 11.17 -10.85 6.15
C ASN A 101 11.86 -9.47 6.14
N PHE A 102 11.40 -8.51 6.94
CA PHE A 102 12.04 -7.19 7.01
C PHE A 102 13.18 -7.16 8.04
N THR A 103 14.36 -7.63 7.65
CA THR A 103 15.59 -7.49 8.45
C THR A 103 16.17 -6.09 8.34
N GLU A 104 16.92 -5.64 9.36
CA GLU A 104 17.59 -4.31 9.39
C GLU A 104 18.49 -4.06 8.16
N GLN A 105 19.04 -5.11 7.54
CA GLN A 105 19.82 -5.01 6.30
C GLN A 105 18.99 -4.62 5.07
N ARG A 106 17.71 -5.04 4.98
CA ARG A 106 16.78 -4.64 3.91
C ARG A 106 16.16 -3.25 4.16
N ALA A 107 16.14 -2.80 5.42
CA ALA A 107 15.70 -1.46 5.82
C ALA A 107 16.59 -0.34 5.27
N LEU A 108 17.87 -0.63 5.00
CA LEU A 108 18.85 0.39 4.63
C LEU A 108 18.74 0.87 3.17
N ASN A 109 18.11 0.13 2.24
CA ASN A 109 18.24 0.40 0.80
C ASN A 109 17.15 -0.18 -0.12
N SER A 110 15.86 -0.12 0.20
CA SER A 110 14.86 -0.50 -0.83
C SER A 110 14.57 0.65 -1.81
N ASN A 111 15.58 1.05 -2.59
CA ASN A 111 15.40 1.88 -3.78
C ASN A 111 14.37 1.25 -4.73
N ALA A 112 14.30 -0.08 -4.75
CA ALA A 112 13.26 -0.83 -5.45
C ALA A 112 11.86 -0.48 -4.93
N LEU A 113 11.63 -0.43 -3.62
CA LEU A 113 10.34 -0.02 -3.07
C LEU A 113 10.01 1.44 -3.40
N LYS A 114 11.00 2.34 -3.29
CA LYS A 114 10.84 3.75 -3.68
C LYS A 114 10.45 3.87 -5.15
N SER A 115 11.08 3.09 -6.03
CA SER A 115 10.75 2.99 -7.46
C SER A 115 9.32 2.46 -7.65
N VAL A 116 8.91 1.39 -6.96
CA VAL A 116 7.53 0.88 -7.02
C VAL A 116 6.51 1.94 -6.56
N ILE A 117 6.84 2.79 -5.58
CA ILE A 117 5.95 3.87 -5.12
C ILE A 117 5.90 5.03 -6.11
N THR A 118 7.00 5.39 -6.77
CA THR A 118 7.12 6.67 -7.48
C THR A 118 7.16 6.59 -9.00
N ASP A 119 7.72 5.52 -9.56
CA ASP A 119 7.92 5.38 -11.01
C ASP A 119 6.62 4.98 -11.71
N ASP A 120 6.37 5.56 -12.88
CA ASP A 120 5.15 5.34 -13.68
C ASP A 120 5.24 4.09 -14.57
N VAL A 121 6.45 3.54 -14.76
CA VAL A 121 6.71 2.33 -15.56
C VAL A 121 7.63 1.41 -14.78
N GLN A 122 7.35 0.11 -14.84
CA GLN A 122 8.18 -0.91 -14.22
C GLN A 122 8.44 -2.09 -15.16
N ARG A 123 9.61 -2.71 -14.99
CA ARG A 123 9.93 -3.97 -15.65
C ARG A 123 9.21 -5.11 -14.92
N ILE A 124 8.33 -5.80 -15.64
CA ILE A 124 7.72 -7.04 -15.19
C ILE A 124 8.59 -8.21 -15.60
N ASN A 125 8.90 -9.07 -14.63
CA ASN A 125 9.55 -10.35 -14.86
C ASN A 125 8.68 -11.46 -14.26
N GLU A 126 8.09 -12.26 -15.14
CA GLU A 126 7.25 -13.39 -14.82
C GLU A 126 7.99 -14.67 -15.18
N LYS A 127 7.85 -15.73 -14.37
CA LYS A 127 8.59 -16.98 -14.59
C LYS A 127 8.22 -17.56 -15.95
N PHE A 128 9.25 -17.93 -16.72
CA PHE A 128 9.12 -18.53 -18.05
C PHE A 128 8.47 -17.64 -19.12
N ILE A 129 8.33 -16.34 -18.85
CA ILE A 129 7.79 -15.36 -19.81
C ILE A 129 8.82 -14.26 -20.05
N ALA A 130 8.87 -13.75 -21.28
CA ALA A 130 9.76 -12.65 -21.62
C ALA A 130 9.46 -11.40 -20.78
N ARG A 131 10.53 -10.70 -20.36
CA ARG A 131 10.40 -9.46 -19.59
C ARG A 131 9.75 -8.38 -20.43
N ARG A 132 8.79 -7.67 -19.85
CA ARG A 132 8.05 -6.59 -20.49
C ARG A 132 8.03 -5.36 -19.62
N ASP A 133 7.89 -4.19 -20.22
CA ASP A 133 7.60 -2.98 -19.47
C ASP A 133 6.08 -2.86 -19.33
N SER A 134 5.63 -2.48 -18.13
CA SER A 134 4.22 -2.27 -17.84
C SER A 134 4.03 -0.97 -17.08
N GLN A 135 2.89 -0.32 -17.30
CA GLN A 135 2.51 0.86 -16.53
C GLN A 135 2.34 0.47 -15.06
N ASN A 136 3.02 1.20 -14.19
CA ASN A 136 2.86 1.07 -12.77
C ASN A 136 1.80 2.06 -12.32
N VAL A 137 0.66 1.56 -11.86
CA VAL A 137 -0.45 2.38 -11.33
C VAL A 137 -0.77 1.99 -9.88
N ALA A 138 0.07 1.15 -9.27
CA ALA A 138 -0.17 0.58 -7.97
C ALA A 138 0.03 1.61 -6.86
N ASN A 139 -0.93 1.68 -5.94
CA ASN A 139 -0.83 2.40 -4.68
C ASN A 139 -0.64 1.38 -3.56
N LEU A 140 0.20 1.70 -2.57
CA LEU A 140 0.60 0.74 -1.54
C LEU A 140 0.01 1.11 -0.17
N ILE A 141 -0.49 0.11 0.54
CA ILE A 141 -0.81 0.20 1.97
C ILE A 141 0.02 -0.84 2.70
N PHE A 142 0.75 -0.42 3.74
CA PHE A 142 1.49 -1.32 4.62
C PHE A 142 0.75 -1.48 5.94
N ILE A 143 0.51 -2.72 6.35
CA ILE A 143 -0.03 -3.06 7.67
C ILE A 143 1.05 -3.82 8.43
N SER A 144 1.45 -3.29 9.59
CA SER A 144 2.42 -3.97 10.46
C SER A 144 2.05 -3.83 11.93
N ASN A 145 2.42 -4.85 12.71
CA ASN A 145 2.35 -4.83 14.17
C ASN A 145 3.69 -4.44 14.82
N ASN A 146 4.80 -4.55 14.07
CA ASN A 146 6.15 -4.22 14.54
C ASN A 146 6.57 -2.80 14.13
N TYR A 147 7.68 -2.30 14.69
CA TYR A 147 8.30 -1.04 14.27
C TYR A 147 8.51 -1.05 12.74
N CYS A 148 8.24 0.09 12.11
CA CYS A 148 8.03 0.25 10.66
C CYS A 148 8.95 -0.65 9.81
N PRO A 149 8.40 -1.47 8.90
CA PRO A 149 9.18 -2.25 7.95
C PRO A 149 9.70 -1.38 6.80
N VAL A 150 9.94 -0.09 7.04
CA VAL A 150 10.52 0.85 6.07
C VAL A 150 11.30 1.89 6.87
N LYS A 151 12.55 2.13 6.50
CA LYS A 151 13.34 3.25 7.05
C LYS A 151 12.82 4.54 6.43
N ILE A 152 11.94 5.22 7.14
CA ILE A 152 11.38 6.51 6.74
C ILE A 152 12.35 7.59 7.23
N GLU A 153 12.94 8.33 6.29
CA GLU A 153 13.71 9.52 6.63
C GLU A 153 12.76 10.65 7.03
N ALA A 154 13.20 11.56 7.90
CA ALA A 154 12.36 12.65 8.41
C ALA A 154 11.78 13.58 7.32
N THR A 155 12.34 13.54 6.11
CA THR A 155 11.89 14.35 4.95
C THR A 155 11.19 13.52 3.87
N ASP A 156 10.97 12.22 4.10
CA ASP A 156 10.41 11.34 3.07
C ASP A 156 8.89 11.54 2.94
N ARG A 157 8.51 12.30 1.91
CA ARG A 157 7.11 12.61 1.58
C ARG A 157 6.34 11.46 0.94
N ARG A 158 6.97 10.29 0.78
CA ARG A 158 6.36 9.10 0.15
C ARG A 158 5.59 8.24 1.14
N TYR A 159 5.62 8.56 2.42
CA TYR A 159 4.95 7.78 3.47
C TYR A 159 4.04 8.70 4.29
N LEU A 160 2.81 8.24 4.50
CA LEU A 160 1.90 8.74 5.52
C LEU A 160 1.95 7.79 6.73
#